data_AF-A0A327VV25-F1
#
_entry.id   AF-A0A327VV25-F1
#
_cell.length_a   1.000
_cell.length_b   1.000
_cell.length_c   1.000
_cell.angle_alpha   90.00
_cell.angle_beta   90.00
_cell.angle_gamma   90.00
#
_symmetry.space_group_name_H-M   'P 1'
#
loop_
_entity.id
_entity.type
_entity.pdbx_description
1 polymer ?
#
loop_
_entity_poly.entity_id
_entity_poly.type
_entity_poly.pdbx_seq_one_letter_code
_entity_poly.pdbx_strand_id
1 'polypeptide(L)'
;MKLLLLLPAFFTMNADADKKAVLQVLETKCNYCHRVANPYRVFNRKNMDTNAADIYQQVFVKKRMPMGDGNPLSEQEQTMIKSWVSAVRNN
;
A
#
# COMPACT_ATOMS: atom_id res chain seq x y z
N MET A 1 -36.18 -9.74 -20.65
CA MET A 1 -34.99 -8.92 -20.31
C MET A 1 -34.82 -8.92 -18.80
N LYS A 2 -33.93 -9.76 -18.26
CA LYS A 2 -33.58 -9.76 -16.84
C LYS A 2 -32.36 -8.85 -16.69
N LEU A 3 -32.59 -7.65 -16.17
CA LEU A 3 -31.53 -6.72 -15.79
C LEU A 3 -30.81 -7.30 -14.57
N LEU A 4 -29.67 -7.96 -14.79
CA LEU A 4 -28.79 -8.42 -13.72
C LEU A 4 -28.11 -7.17 -13.14
N LEU A 5 -28.61 -6.68 -12.01
CA LEU A 5 -27.92 -5.68 -11.22
C LEU A 5 -26.71 -6.37 -10.57
N LEU A 6 -25.53 -6.15 -11.15
CA LEU A 6 -24.26 -6.48 -10.51
C LEU A 6 -24.07 -5.52 -9.33
N LEU A 7 -24.47 -5.96 -8.14
CA LEU A 7 -24.09 -5.28 -6.91
C LEU A 7 -22.55 -5.31 -6.81
N PRO A 8 -21.89 -4.16 -6.57
CA PRO A 8 -20.45 -4.17 -6.38
C PRO A 8 -20.14 -5.06 -5.19
N ALA A 9 -19.23 -6.01 -5.39
CA ALA A 9 -18.69 -6.81 -4.30
C ALA A 9 -18.04 -5.86 -3.30
N PHE A 10 -18.77 -5.51 -2.24
CA PHE A 10 -18.21 -4.85 -1.08
C PHE A 10 -17.26 -5.86 -0.44
N PHE A 11 -15.98 -5.77 -0.81
CA PHE A 11 -14.92 -6.46 -0.10
C PHE A 11 -14.97 -5.98 1.35
N THR A 12 -15.44 -6.84 2.25
CA THR A 12 -15.31 -6.63 3.69
C THR A 12 -13.82 -6.70 4.02
N MET A 13 -13.17 -5.55 4.15
CA MET A 13 -11.78 -5.48 4.60
C MET A 13 -11.69 -6.05 6.01
N ASN A 14 -10.94 -7.13 6.18
CA ASN A 14 -10.62 -7.63 7.51
C ASN A 14 -9.37 -6.86 7.98
N ALA A 15 -9.61 -5.73 8.64
CA ALA A 15 -8.63 -4.66 8.85
C ALA A 15 -7.25 -5.14 9.34
N ASP A 16 -7.19 -6.11 10.26
CA ASP A 16 -5.93 -6.64 10.78
C ASP A 16 -5.18 -7.55 9.79
N ALA A 17 -5.90 -8.39 9.05
CA ALA A 17 -5.30 -9.27 8.05
C ALA A 17 -4.77 -8.45 6.86
N ASP A 18 -5.54 -7.45 6.43
CA ASP A 18 -5.18 -6.56 5.33
C ASP A 18 -3.97 -5.69 5.69
N LYS A 19 -3.91 -5.19 6.93
CA LYS A 19 -2.76 -4.43 7.41
C LYS A 19 -1.48 -5.27 7.49
N LYS A 20 -1.58 -6.54 7.88
CA LYS A 20 -0.43 -7.46 7.87
C LYS A 20 0.08 -7.72 6.44
N ALA A 21 -0.83 -7.94 5.49
CA ALA A 21 -0.47 -8.14 4.09
C ALA A 21 0.22 -6.90 3.50
N VAL A 22 -0.32 -5.71 3.75
CA VAL A 22 0.32 -4.45 3.35
C VAL A 22 1.70 -4.29 3.97
N LEU A 23 1.85 -4.58 5.26
CA LEU A 23 3.13 -4.49 5.94
C LEU A 23 4.18 -5.40 5.27
N GLN A 24 3.81 -6.62 4.88
CA GLN A 24 4.70 -7.53 4.15
C GLN A 24 5.14 -6.93 2.80
N VAL A 25 4.24 -6.27 2.07
CA VAL A 25 4.60 -5.57 0.83
C VAL A 25 5.56 -4.42 1.12
N LEU A 26 5.30 -3.59 2.14
CA LEU A 26 6.21 -2.50 2.51
C LEU A 26 7.60 -3.03 2.91
N GLU A 27 7.66 -4.13 3.65
CA GLU A 27 8.90 -4.74 4.11
C GLU A 27 9.74 -5.42 3.01
N THR A 28 9.08 -5.91 1.97
CA THR A 28 9.73 -6.59 0.85
C THR A 28 10.04 -5.64 -0.30
N LYS A 29 9.14 -4.72 -0.62
CA LYS A 29 9.21 -3.84 -1.80
C LYS A 29 9.84 -2.48 -1.50
N CYS A 30 9.49 -1.87 -0.37
CA CYS A 30 9.99 -0.52 -0.03
C CYS A 30 11.25 -0.59 0.82
N ASN A 31 11.23 -1.43 1.87
CA ASN A 31 12.36 -1.54 2.79
C ASN A 31 13.59 -2.19 2.17
N TYR A 32 13.46 -2.89 1.04
CA TYR A 32 14.60 -3.38 0.27
C TYR A 32 15.61 -2.26 -0.02
N CYS A 33 15.14 -1.15 -0.60
CA CYS A 33 15.99 0.02 -0.84
C CYS A 33 16.15 0.89 0.41
N HIS A 34 15.11 1.08 1.22
CA HIS A 34 15.21 1.99 2.37
C HIS A 34 16.22 1.52 3.43
N ARG A 35 16.42 0.22 3.62
CA ARG A 35 17.45 -0.30 4.54
C ARG A 35 18.87 0.16 4.18
N VAL A 36 19.13 0.43 2.91
CA VAL A 36 20.46 0.82 2.40
C VAL A 36 20.52 2.33 2.12
N ALA A 37 19.58 2.84 1.33
CA ALA A 37 19.63 4.19 0.77
C ALA A 37 18.94 5.25 1.64
N ASN A 38 17.99 4.86 2.51
CA ASN A 38 17.32 5.81 3.40
C ASN A 38 16.77 5.13 4.68
N PRO A 39 17.65 4.76 5.63
CA PRO A 39 17.26 3.98 6.81
C PRO A 39 16.19 4.64 7.68
N TYR A 40 16.09 5.97 7.64
CA TYR A 40 15.06 6.74 8.35
C TYR A 40 13.64 6.51 7.81
N ARG A 41 13.49 5.88 6.64
CA ARG A 41 12.20 5.59 6.00
C ARG A 41 11.87 4.10 5.97
N VAL A 42 12.48 3.29 6.84
CA VAL A 42 12.10 1.88 7.00
C VAL A 42 10.73 1.79 7.67
N PHE A 43 9.80 1.13 7.00
CA PHE A 43 8.44 0.92 7.50
C PHE A 43 8.34 -0.31 8.39
N ASN A 44 7.50 -0.24 9.41
CA ASN A 44 7.17 -1.33 10.32
C ASN A 44 5.74 -1.15 10.84
N ARG A 45 5.23 -2.14 11.58
CA ARG A 45 3.84 -2.11 12.11
C ARG A 45 3.52 -0.86 12.94
N LYS A 46 4.50 -0.28 13.64
CA LYS A 46 4.31 0.87 14.53
C LYS A 46 4.20 2.20 13.77
N ASN A 47 4.84 2.30 12.60
CA ASN A 47 4.94 3.57 11.87
C ASN A 47 4.22 3.59 10.52
N MET A 48 3.73 2.45 10.01
CA MET A 48 3.13 2.37 8.68
C MET A 48 1.95 3.34 8.52
N ASP A 49 1.03 3.40 9.47
CA ASP A 49 -0.16 4.27 9.38
C ASP A 49 0.24 5.75 9.43
N THR A 50 1.15 6.14 10.32
CA THR A 50 1.65 7.51 10.41
C THR A 50 2.36 7.96 9.12
N ASN A 51 2.93 7.02 8.35
CA ASN A 51 3.57 7.29 7.07
C ASN A 51 2.63 7.12 5.86
N ALA A 52 1.38 6.69 6.05
CA ALA A 52 0.47 6.36 4.94
C ALA A 52 0.24 7.54 3.99
N ALA A 53 0.16 8.77 4.52
CA ALA A 53 0.00 9.98 3.71
C ALA A 53 1.20 10.24 2.78
N ASP A 54 2.42 10.08 3.29
CA ASP A 54 3.64 10.25 2.47
C ASP A 54 3.80 9.10 1.48
N ILE A 55 3.50 7.86 1.89
CA ILE A 55 3.46 6.69 0.97
C ILE A 55 2.50 6.99 -0.19
N TYR A 56 1.29 7.47 0.10
CA TYR A 56 0.32 7.84 -0.95
C TYR A 56 0.90 8.91 -1.89
N GLN A 57 1.51 9.95 -1.31
CA GLN A 57 2.09 11.04 -2.08
C GLN A 57 3.23 10.59 -2.99
N GLN A 58 4.16 9.74 -2.49
CA GLN A 58 5.31 9.31 -3.27
C GLN A 58 4.96 8.27 -4.32
N VAL A 59 4.08 7.31 -3.99
CA VAL A 59 3.78 6.16 -4.85
C VAL A 59 2.71 6.49 -5.88
N PHE A 60 1.60 7.12 -5.48
CA PHE A 60 0.44 7.28 -6.36
C PHE A 60 0.30 8.67 -6.98
N VAL A 61 0.74 9.71 -6.27
CA VAL A 61 0.65 11.10 -6.78
C VAL A 61 1.90 11.46 -7.57
N LYS A 62 3.07 11.44 -6.93
CA LYS A 62 4.34 11.83 -7.54
C LYS A 62 4.96 10.73 -8.39
N LYS A 63 4.56 9.47 -8.17
CA LYS A 63 5.10 8.27 -8.85
C LYS A 63 6.64 8.21 -8.81
N ARG A 64 7.23 8.61 -7.67
CA ARG A 64 8.69 8.61 -7.44
C ARG A 64 9.17 7.32 -6.76
N MET A 65 8.24 6.50 -6.29
CA MET A 65 8.50 5.25 -5.60
C MET A 65 7.55 4.15 -6.11
N PRO A 66 8.00 2.88 -6.17
CA PRO A 66 9.38 2.44 -6.00
C PRO A 66 10.30 2.95 -7.13
N MET A 67 11.59 3.12 -6.86
CA MET A 67 12.59 3.42 -7.89
C MET A 67 12.75 2.20 -8.81
N GLY A 68 12.83 2.46 -10.13
CA GLY A 68 12.48 1.54 -11.20
C GLY A 68 13.41 0.35 -11.46
N ASP A 69 14.33 0.01 -10.57
CA ASP A 69 15.48 -0.85 -10.89
C ASP A 69 15.70 -2.05 -9.96
N GLY A 70 15.01 -2.17 -8.82
CA GLY A 70 15.27 -3.27 -7.87
C GLY A 70 14.12 -4.26 -7.64
N ASN A 71 12.90 -3.76 -7.44
CA ASN A 71 11.80 -4.58 -6.94
C ASN A 71 10.42 -3.88 -7.11
N PRO A 72 9.86 -3.87 -8.34
CA PRO A 72 8.60 -3.17 -8.61
C PRO A 72 7.41 -3.80 -7.87
N LEU A 73 6.38 -2.98 -7.67
CA LEU A 73 5.07 -3.42 -7.19
C LEU A 73 4.25 -4.02 -8.33
N SER A 74 3.72 -5.22 -8.13
CA SER A 74 2.66 -5.79 -8.98
C SER A 74 1.37 -4.97 -8.86
N GLU A 75 0.45 -5.15 -9.82
CA GLU A 75 -0.85 -4.46 -9.81
C GLU A 75 -1.67 -4.76 -8.54
N GLN A 76 -1.60 -6.01 -8.07
CA GLN A 76 -2.29 -6.43 -6.86
C GLN A 76 -1.70 -5.75 -5.62
N GLU A 77 -0.37 -5.64 -5.53
CA GLU A 77 0.32 -4.93 -4.45
C GLU A 77 0.02 -3.42 -4.48
N GLN A 78 -0.01 -2.81 -5.67
CA GLN A 78 -0.41 -1.41 -5.84
C GLN A 78 -1.84 -1.19 -5.34
N THR A 79 -2.77 -2.07 -5.73
CA THR A 79 -4.18 -1.99 -5.31
C THR A 79 -4.33 -2.14 -3.80
N MET A 80 -3.60 -3.10 -3.21
CA MET A 80 -3.59 -3.34 -1.77
C MET A 80 -3.08 -2.11 -1.00
N ILE A 81 -1.92 -1.56 -1.39
CA ILE A 81 -1.37 -0.36 -0.74
C ILE A 81 -2.31 0.82 -0.94
N LYS A 82 -2.86 1.04 -2.15
CA LYS A 82 -3.75 2.16 -2.46
C LYS A 82 -5.02 2.10 -1.61
N SER A 83 -5.59 0.92 -1.44
CA SER A 83 -6.80 0.71 -0.63
C SER A 83 -6.52 1.02 0.83
N TRP A 84 -5.42 0.48 1.37
CA TRP A 84 -5.01 0.75 2.76
C TRP A 84 -4.69 2.22 3.03
N VAL A 85 -3.87 2.89 2.21
CA VAL A 85 -3.57 4.32 2.44
C VAL A 85 -4.82 5.19 2.32
N SER A 86 -5.78 4.82 1.48
CA SER A 86 -7.05 5.54 1.36
C SER A 86 -7.90 5.35 2.63
N ALA A 87 -7.96 4.13 3.16
CA ALA A 87 -8.66 3.83 4.40
C ALA A 87 -8.05 4.56 5.61
N VAL A 88 -6.72 4.54 5.76
CA VAL A 88 -6.02 5.21 6.87
C VAL A 88 -6.16 6.73 6.80
N ARG A 89 -6.14 7.33 5.60
CA ARG A 89 -6.24 8.79 5.43
C ARG A 89 -7.65 9.35 5.64
N ASN A 90 -8.67 8.51 5.54
CA ASN A 90 -10.08 8.90 5.69
C ASN A 90 -10.62 8.65 7.12
N ASN A 91 -9.78 8.12 8.01
CA ASN A 91 -10.04 7.94 9.45
C ASN A 91 -9.27 8.99 10.24
#